data_AF-A0A6P6GJT9-F1
#
_entry.id   AF-A0A6P6GJT9-F1
#
_cell.length_a   1.000
_cell.length_b   1.000
_cell.length_c   1.000
_cell.angle_alpha   90.00
_cell.angle_beta   90.00
_cell.angle_gamma   90.00
#
_symmetry.space_group_name_H-M   'P 1'
#
loop_
_entity.id
_entity.type
_entity.pdbx_description
1 polymer ?
#
loop_
_entity_poly.entity_id
_entity_poly.type
_entity_poly.pdbx_seq_one_letter_code
_entity_poly.pdbx_strand_id
1 'polypeptide(L)'
;MDYYSSLKSFTLHARDSANSFLSEYEPLVLVSAPLFALLVAWIVQSLLNVLHDKGLKATIIGFVMSSIKLVPGVKRYIDSEKQKVVDKLQSGGKSKREGWRTELPSTGLGAGVLDRMKDDKRNDVSWQGKCSGTVYIGGSESEGHFSVINEACSMFAHTNPLHLDVFKSVARYEAEVVAMTAALLGGKEKSSGGQICGNMTSGGTESILLAMKSSRDYMKAMKGISKPEMIIPVSAHSAYDKAAQYFNIKLWRVPVNKEFQADVKAIRRYINRNTILIVGSAPGFPHGIIDPIEELGELASTYGICLHVDLCLGGFVLPFARKLGYPIPPFDFSVKGVTSVSVDVHKYGLAPKGTSVVLYRNHDIRKNQFVAVTEWSGGLYVSPTIAGSRPGGLIAGAWASMMSLGEEGDYLSHCILTFCRVLGKHQTNYGCVKTNTERDKGNSRVVYSWKARYDNCSIWI
;
A
#
# COMPACT_ATOMS: atom_id res chain seq x y z
N MET A 1 -62.18 -24.36 6.95
CA MET A 1 -61.42 -25.61 7.21
C MET A 1 -61.15 -26.41 5.94
N ASP A 2 -61.81 -26.11 4.80
CA ASP A 2 -61.78 -26.95 3.59
C ASP A 2 -60.54 -26.83 2.70
N TYR A 3 -59.79 -25.71 2.79
CA TYR A 3 -58.56 -25.56 2.00
C TYR A 3 -57.45 -26.50 2.49
N TYR A 4 -57.39 -26.72 3.81
CA TYR A 4 -56.41 -27.61 4.43
C TYR A 4 -56.69 -29.09 4.16
N SER A 5 -57.97 -29.50 4.05
CA SER A 5 -58.31 -30.89 3.73
C SER A 5 -58.06 -31.23 2.26
N SER A 6 -58.34 -30.28 1.35
CA SER A 6 -58.08 -30.43 -0.09
C SER A 6 -56.58 -30.53 -0.39
N LEU A 7 -55.76 -29.65 0.20
CA LEU A 7 -54.30 -29.69 0.05
C LEU A 7 -53.70 -31.00 0.61
N LYS A 8 -54.28 -31.51 1.71
CA LYS A 8 -53.86 -32.78 2.33
C LYS A 8 -54.25 -34.00 1.49
N SER A 9 -55.42 -33.98 0.85
CA SER A 9 -55.87 -35.02 -0.09
C SER A 9 -55.01 -35.07 -1.35
N PHE A 10 -54.70 -33.90 -1.92
CA PHE A 10 -53.83 -33.79 -3.09
C PHE A 10 -52.40 -34.28 -2.81
N THR A 11 -51.84 -33.90 -1.66
CA THR A 11 -50.49 -34.34 -1.26
C THR A 11 -50.42 -35.85 -0.98
N LEU A 12 -51.48 -36.45 -0.46
CA LEU A 12 -51.57 -37.91 -0.28
C LEU A 12 -51.65 -38.64 -1.63
N HIS A 13 -52.52 -38.19 -2.54
CA HIS A 13 -52.60 -38.76 -3.89
C HIS A 13 -51.28 -38.63 -4.67
N ALA A 14 -50.64 -37.46 -4.59
CA ALA A 14 -49.35 -37.23 -5.23
C ALA A 14 -48.26 -38.14 -4.64
N ARG A 15 -48.25 -38.34 -3.31
CA ARG A 15 -47.32 -39.24 -2.63
C ARG A 15 -47.54 -40.70 -3.05
N ASP A 16 -48.78 -41.18 -3.06
CA ASP A 16 -49.06 -42.58 -3.37
C ASP A 16 -48.77 -42.90 -4.83
N SER A 17 -49.10 -41.97 -5.74
CA SER A 17 -48.76 -42.07 -7.15
C SER A 17 -47.23 -42.07 -7.38
N ALA A 18 -46.50 -41.21 -6.68
CA ALA A 18 -45.03 -41.19 -6.71
C ALA A 18 -44.42 -42.46 -6.14
N ASN A 19 -44.92 -42.98 -5.02
CA ASN A 19 -44.42 -44.23 -4.43
C ASN A 19 -44.69 -45.43 -5.33
N SER A 20 -45.87 -45.49 -5.97
CA SER A 20 -46.19 -46.55 -6.93
C SER A 20 -45.25 -46.50 -8.14
N PHE A 21 -45.02 -45.31 -8.71
CA PHE A 21 -44.12 -45.13 -9.85
C PHE A 21 -42.66 -45.43 -9.51
N LEU A 22 -42.20 -45.03 -8.31
CA LEU A 22 -40.81 -45.23 -7.87
C LEU A 22 -40.54 -46.64 -7.32
N SER A 23 -41.58 -47.44 -7.04
CA SER A 23 -41.46 -48.81 -6.52
C SER A 23 -40.78 -49.78 -7.49
N GLU A 24 -40.74 -49.44 -8.78
CA GLU A 24 -40.09 -50.22 -9.84
C GLU A 24 -38.56 -50.06 -9.88
N TYR A 25 -38.01 -49.13 -9.10
CA TYR A 25 -36.58 -48.80 -9.09
C TYR A 25 -35.88 -49.27 -7.81
N GLU A 26 -34.62 -49.69 -7.91
CA GLU A 26 -33.83 -50.03 -6.74
C GLU A 26 -33.62 -48.79 -5.83
N PRO A 27 -33.82 -48.92 -4.50
CA PRO A 27 -33.67 -47.82 -3.56
C PRO A 27 -32.30 -47.10 -3.63
N LEU A 28 -31.23 -47.85 -3.93
CA LEU A 28 -29.89 -47.30 -4.10
C LEU A 28 -29.75 -46.41 -5.34
N VAL A 29 -30.46 -46.73 -6.43
CA VAL A 29 -30.46 -45.92 -7.66
C VAL A 29 -31.23 -44.61 -7.44
N LEU A 30 -32.35 -44.67 -6.71
CA LEU A 30 -33.18 -43.51 -6.36
C LEU A 30 -32.42 -42.47 -5.51
N VAL A 31 -31.41 -42.89 -4.75
CA VAL A 31 -30.57 -41.98 -3.95
C VAL A 31 -29.29 -41.60 -4.70
N SER A 32 -28.64 -42.56 -5.37
CA SER A 32 -27.34 -42.32 -6.01
C SER A 32 -27.45 -41.49 -7.29
N ALA A 33 -28.49 -41.67 -8.11
CA ALA A 33 -28.66 -40.92 -9.36
C ALA A 33 -28.90 -39.42 -9.15
N PRO A 34 -29.75 -38.95 -8.21
CA PRO A 34 -29.89 -37.53 -7.90
C PRO A 34 -28.63 -36.92 -7.29
N LEU A 35 -27.93 -37.64 -6.41
CA LEU A 35 -26.66 -37.18 -5.84
C LEU A 35 -25.58 -37.03 -6.92
N PHE A 36 -25.51 -37.98 -7.85
CA PHE A 36 -24.59 -37.91 -8.99
C PHE A 36 -24.97 -36.76 -9.94
N ALA A 37 -26.26 -36.59 -10.24
CA ALA A 37 -26.75 -35.48 -11.05
C ALA A 37 -26.44 -34.12 -10.41
N LEU A 38 -26.60 -33.99 -9.09
CA LEU A 38 -26.22 -32.79 -8.32
C LEU A 38 -24.72 -32.55 -8.35
N LEU A 39 -23.90 -33.59 -8.21
CA LEU A 39 -22.45 -33.50 -8.33
C LEU A 39 -22.03 -33.02 -9.73
N VAL A 40 -22.59 -33.60 -10.78
CA VAL A 40 -22.31 -33.21 -12.17
C VAL A 40 -22.78 -31.77 -12.42
N ALA A 41 -23.97 -31.40 -11.97
CA ALA A 41 -24.48 -30.04 -12.08
C ALA A 41 -23.58 -29.04 -11.32
N TRP A 42 -23.11 -29.39 -10.13
CA TRP A 42 -22.17 -28.58 -9.35
C TRP A 42 -20.83 -28.41 -10.06
N ILE A 43 -20.28 -29.49 -10.63
CA ILE A 43 -19.04 -29.44 -11.41
C ILE A 43 -19.22 -28.54 -12.64
N VAL A 44 -20.30 -28.72 -13.40
CA VAL A 44 -20.60 -27.92 -14.59
C VAL A 44 -20.80 -26.45 -14.23
N GLN A 45 -21.56 -26.16 -13.17
CA GLN A 45 -21.79 -24.79 -12.68
C GLN A 45 -20.49 -24.14 -12.20
N SER A 46 -19.64 -24.90 -11.50
CA SER A 46 -18.30 -24.47 -11.09
C SER A 46 -17.42 -24.13 -12.30
N LEU A 47 -17.44 -24.99 -13.34
CA LEU A 47 -16.71 -24.76 -14.59
C LEU A 47 -17.21 -23.52 -15.35
N LEU A 48 -18.53 -23.36 -15.46
CA LEU A 48 -19.17 -22.21 -16.09
C LEU A 48 -18.88 -20.91 -15.33
N ASN A 49 -18.88 -20.96 -14.00
CA ASN A 49 -18.51 -19.82 -13.17
C ASN A 49 -17.05 -19.43 -13.38
N VAL A 50 -16.11 -20.39 -13.45
CA VAL A 50 -14.69 -20.12 -13.73
C VAL A 50 -14.51 -19.52 -15.13
N LEU A 51 -15.20 -20.07 -16.14
CA LEU A 51 -15.18 -19.58 -17.52
C LEU A 51 -15.74 -18.16 -17.63
N HIS A 52 -16.82 -17.85 -16.92
CA HIS A 52 -17.41 -16.52 -16.86
C HIS A 52 -16.50 -15.52 -16.13
N ASP A 53 -15.82 -15.95 -15.05
CA ASP A 53 -15.08 -15.05 -14.15
C ASP A 53 -13.65 -14.73 -14.62
N LYS A 54 -13.08 -15.59 -15.49
CA LYS A 54 -11.72 -15.43 -16.05
C LYS A 54 -11.70 -15.30 -17.58
N GLY A 55 -12.77 -15.65 -18.28
CA GLY A 55 -12.81 -15.77 -19.74
C GLY A 55 -12.12 -17.05 -20.24
N LEU A 56 -12.50 -17.52 -21.43
CA LEU A 56 -11.99 -18.79 -22.00
C LEU A 56 -10.46 -18.80 -22.12
N LYS A 57 -9.86 -17.70 -22.62
CA LYS A 57 -8.41 -17.56 -22.75
C LYS A 57 -7.68 -17.59 -21.40
N ALA A 58 -8.12 -16.84 -20.38
CA ALA A 58 -7.42 -16.83 -19.10
C ALA A 58 -7.70 -18.09 -18.26
N THR A 59 -8.81 -18.78 -18.51
CA THR A 59 -9.09 -20.11 -17.93
C THR A 59 -8.16 -21.15 -18.54
N ILE A 60 -7.99 -21.17 -19.87
CA ILE A 60 -7.03 -22.05 -20.54
C ILE A 60 -5.60 -21.71 -20.12
N ILE A 61 -5.20 -20.44 -20.13
CA ILE A 61 -3.86 -20.03 -19.67
C ILE A 61 -3.66 -20.34 -18.18
N GLY A 62 -4.67 -20.15 -17.34
CA GLY A 62 -4.62 -20.46 -15.91
C GLY A 62 -4.55 -21.96 -15.63
N PHE A 63 -5.25 -22.77 -16.43
CA PHE A 63 -5.17 -24.23 -16.40
C PHE A 63 -3.79 -24.68 -16.90
N VAL A 64 -3.32 -24.17 -18.04
CA VAL A 64 -1.98 -24.43 -18.57
C VAL A 64 -0.90 -24.02 -17.57
N MET A 65 -1.00 -22.85 -16.93
CA MET A 65 -0.06 -22.40 -15.90
C MET A 65 -0.14 -23.25 -14.62
N SER A 66 -1.33 -23.70 -14.22
CA SER A 66 -1.49 -24.61 -13.08
C SER A 66 -0.96 -26.01 -13.41
N SER A 67 -1.12 -26.46 -14.64
CA SER A 67 -0.54 -27.69 -15.18
C SER A 67 0.98 -27.58 -15.37
N ILE A 68 1.50 -26.41 -15.73
CA ILE A 68 2.94 -26.09 -15.75
C ILE A 68 3.49 -26.11 -14.31
N LYS A 69 2.71 -25.67 -13.31
CA LYS A 69 3.05 -25.88 -11.88
C LYS A 69 2.93 -27.35 -11.44
N LEU A 70 2.28 -28.21 -12.21
CA LEU A 70 2.27 -29.66 -11.98
C LEU A 70 3.42 -30.37 -12.73
N VAL A 71 4.13 -29.68 -13.63
CA VAL A 71 5.35 -30.21 -14.26
C VAL A 71 6.42 -30.46 -13.19
N PRO A 72 6.96 -31.68 -13.08
CA PRO A 72 8.03 -32.00 -12.14
C PRO A 72 9.25 -31.12 -12.44
N GLY A 73 9.52 -30.13 -11.60
CA GLY A 73 10.64 -29.19 -11.76
C GLY A 73 10.28 -27.71 -11.60
N VAL A 74 9.15 -27.25 -12.16
CA VAL A 74 8.75 -25.83 -12.07
C VAL A 74 8.24 -25.47 -10.67
N LYS A 75 7.39 -26.33 -10.10
CA LYS A 75 6.98 -26.18 -8.68
C LYS A 75 8.18 -26.31 -7.76
N ARG A 76 9.09 -27.25 -8.02
CA ARG A 76 10.37 -27.35 -7.28
C ARG A 76 11.21 -26.09 -7.42
N TYR A 77 11.24 -25.44 -8.58
CA TYR A 77 11.97 -24.20 -8.78
C TYR A 77 11.33 -23.03 -8.02
N ILE A 78 10.01 -22.83 -8.14
CA ILE A 78 9.28 -21.79 -7.38
C ILE A 78 9.39 -22.04 -5.88
N ASP A 79 9.21 -23.27 -5.44
CA ASP A 79 9.35 -23.65 -4.04
C ASP A 79 10.81 -23.50 -3.59
N SER A 80 11.81 -23.75 -4.44
CA SER A 80 13.22 -23.49 -4.14
C SER A 80 13.54 -22.00 -4.06
N GLU A 81 12.94 -21.14 -4.88
CA GLU A 81 13.11 -19.68 -4.79
C GLU A 81 12.44 -19.12 -3.54
N LYS A 82 11.23 -19.59 -3.22
CA LYS A 82 10.58 -19.29 -1.93
C LYS A 82 11.43 -19.79 -0.77
N GLN A 83 11.92 -21.01 -0.85
CA GLN A 83 12.76 -21.61 0.18
C GLN A 83 14.08 -20.86 0.30
N LYS A 84 14.71 -20.37 -0.79
CA LYS A 84 15.87 -19.47 -0.72
C LYS A 84 15.56 -18.17 0.00
N VAL A 85 14.39 -17.57 -0.21
CA VAL A 85 13.98 -16.36 0.53
C VAL A 85 13.76 -16.69 2.01
N VAL A 86 13.05 -17.77 2.32
CA VAL A 86 12.84 -18.26 3.69
C VAL A 86 14.17 -18.61 4.37
N ASP A 87 15.05 -19.33 3.67
CA ASP A 87 16.38 -19.71 4.13
C ASP A 87 17.27 -18.49 4.27
N LYS A 88 17.17 -17.46 3.43
CA LYS A 88 17.90 -16.19 3.62
C LYS A 88 17.39 -15.45 4.86
N LEU A 89 16.08 -15.43 5.11
CA LEU A 89 15.48 -14.89 6.33
C LEU A 89 15.89 -15.70 7.57
N GLN A 90 16.00 -17.02 7.46
CA GLN A 90 16.38 -17.91 8.57
C GLN A 90 17.90 -18.02 8.80
N SER A 91 18.71 -18.06 7.75
CA SER A 91 20.18 -18.17 7.80
C SER A 91 20.83 -16.87 8.28
N GLY A 92 20.24 -15.72 7.94
CA GLY A 92 20.58 -14.45 8.60
C GLY A 92 20.38 -14.47 10.13
N GLY A 93 19.58 -15.41 10.64
CA GLY A 93 19.26 -15.54 12.07
C GLY A 93 19.79 -16.79 12.79
N LYS A 94 20.38 -17.78 12.09
CA LYS A 94 20.77 -19.07 12.69
C LYS A 94 22.23 -19.15 13.18
N SER A 95 23.15 -18.27 12.71
CA SER A 95 24.58 -18.33 13.13
C SER A 95 25.08 -17.15 13.97
N LYS A 96 24.20 -16.30 14.54
CA LYS A 96 24.61 -15.09 15.29
C LYS A 96 23.79 -14.80 16.57
N ARG A 97 23.15 -15.79 17.18
CA ARG A 97 22.38 -15.59 18.44
C ARG A 97 23.24 -15.71 19.70
N GLU A 98 24.53 -15.98 19.55
CA GLU A 98 25.47 -16.01 20.66
C GLU A 98 25.52 -14.61 21.32
N GLY A 99 25.30 -14.56 22.64
CA GLY A 99 25.21 -13.30 23.40
C GLY A 99 23.84 -12.60 23.39
N TRP A 100 22.82 -13.14 22.72
CA TRP A 100 21.46 -12.60 22.78
C TRP A 100 20.80 -12.95 24.12
N ARG A 101 20.03 -12.00 24.67
CA ARG A 101 19.20 -12.28 25.85
C ARG A 101 17.90 -12.95 25.41
N THR A 102 17.59 -14.10 25.99
CA THR A 102 16.33 -14.84 25.78
C THR A 102 15.32 -14.62 26.91
N GLU A 103 15.77 -14.03 28.02
CA GLU A 103 15.00 -13.79 29.23
C GLU A 103 15.23 -12.37 29.75
N LEU A 104 14.28 -11.86 30.55
CA LEU A 104 14.45 -10.60 31.27
C LEU A 104 15.61 -10.72 32.28
N PRO A 105 16.38 -9.67 32.53
CA PRO A 105 17.42 -9.71 33.56
C PRO A 105 16.77 -9.83 34.95
N SER A 106 17.38 -10.62 35.83
CA SER A 106 16.91 -10.80 37.22
C SER A 106 16.90 -9.48 38.02
N THR A 107 17.82 -8.57 37.69
CA THR A 107 17.88 -7.21 38.24
C THR A 107 17.87 -6.20 37.10
N GLY A 108 17.08 -5.12 37.25
CA GLY A 108 17.00 -4.05 36.25
C GLY A 108 18.37 -3.40 36.00
N LEU A 109 18.71 -3.19 34.71
CA LEU A 109 20.00 -2.63 34.30
C LEU A 109 20.09 -1.10 34.43
N GLY A 110 18.98 -0.43 34.79
CA GLY A 110 18.91 1.02 34.92
C GLY A 110 19.35 1.76 33.64
N ALA A 111 19.99 2.92 33.81
CA ALA A 111 20.48 3.75 32.71
C ALA A 111 21.61 3.11 31.89
N GLY A 112 22.30 2.09 32.44
CA GLY A 112 23.37 1.36 31.74
C GLY A 112 22.89 0.65 30.46
N VAL A 113 21.58 0.48 30.29
CA VAL A 113 20.99 0.02 29.02
C VAL A 113 21.35 0.92 27.84
N LEU A 114 21.46 2.24 28.06
CA LEU A 114 21.74 3.20 26.99
C LEU A 114 23.16 3.04 26.44
N ASP A 115 24.13 2.73 27.29
CA ASP A 115 25.51 2.50 26.83
C ASP A 115 25.58 1.22 26.00
N ARG A 116 24.87 0.17 26.41
CA ARG A 116 24.76 -1.05 25.60
C ARG A 116 24.09 -0.79 24.26
N MET A 117 23.02 0.00 24.22
CA MET A 117 22.36 0.38 22.97
C MET A 117 23.28 1.19 22.04
N LYS A 118 24.13 2.06 22.59
CA LYS A 118 25.15 2.78 21.80
C LYS A 118 26.17 1.80 21.22
N ASP A 119 26.57 0.79 21.97
CA ASP A 119 27.53 -0.23 21.52
C ASP A 119 26.95 -1.06 20.38
N ASP A 120 25.70 -1.53 20.54
CA ASP A 120 24.99 -2.28 19.51
C ASP A 120 24.83 -1.44 18.24
N LYS A 121 24.43 -0.16 18.38
CA LYS A 121 24.28 0.78 17.26
C LYS A 121 25.60 1.01 16.50
N ARG A 122 26.77 0.96 17.16
CA ARG A 122 28.08 1.06 16.47
C ARG A 122 28.38 -0.14 15.57
N ASN A 123 27.74 -1.28 15.81
CA ASN A 123 27.87 -2.49 14.99
C ASN A 123 26.90 -2.54 13.81
N ASP A 124 25.95 -1.60 13.72
CA ASP A 124 25.07 -1.47 12.57
C ASP A 124 25.86 -1.12 11.30
N VAL A 125 25.33 -1.53 10.15
CA VAL A 125 25.93 -1.19 8.87
C VAL A 125 25.91 0.34 8.70
N SER A 126 27.08 0.92 8.42
CA SER A 126 27.21 2.33 8.05
C SER A 126 26.35 2.61 6.81
N TRP A 127 25.27 3.37 7.02
CA TRP A 127 24.25 3.62 6.01
C TRP A 127 24.38 4.99 5.33
N GLN A 128 25.05 5.94 6.00
CA GLN A 128 25.26 7.29 5.47
C GLN A 128 26.03 7.22 4.15
N GLY A 129 25.40 7.61 3.05
CA GLY A 129 26.08 7.59 1.75
C GLY A 129 26.17 6.21 1.06
N LYS A 130 25.52 5.18 1.61
CA LYS A 130 25.78 3.77 1.20
C LYS A 130 24.53 2.92 1.00
N CYS A 131 23.36 3.41 1.41
CA CYS A 131 22.12 2.62 1.43
C CYS A 131 21.01 3.33 0.66
N SER A 132 20.71 2.84 -0.55
CA SER A 132 19.63 3.38 -1.38
C SER A 132 18.28 3.36 -0.65
N GLY A 133 17.60 4.51 -0.58
CA GLY A 133 16.22 4.66 -0.09
C GLY A 133 15.97 4.27 1.37
N THR A 134 17.00 3.95 2.15
CA THR A 134 16.82 3.40 3.52
C THR A 134 16.57 4.54 4.51
N VAL A 135 17.50 5.49 4.57
CA VAL A 135 17.41 6.70 5.39
C VAL A 135 17.35 7.91 4.45
N TYR A 136 16.31 8.73 4.60
CA TYR A 136 16.05 9.87 3.72
C TYR A 136 16.61 11.18 4.28
N ILE A 137 16.82 11.25 5.59
CA ILE A 137 17.43 12.38 6.26
C ILE A 137 18.96 12.25 6.11
N GLY A 138 19.61 13.30 5.64
CA GLY A 138 21.07 13.38 5.54
C GLY A 138 21.70 13.98 6.81
N GLY A 139 23.01 13.84 6.95
CA GLY A 139 23.79 14.48 8.02
C GLY A 139 24.03 13.60 9.25
N SER A 140 24.51 14.22 10.33
CA SER A 140 24.74 13.56 11.61
C SER A 140 23.43 13.41 12.39
N GLU A 141 23.28 12.32 13.14
CA GLU A 141 22.11 12.10 14.00
C GLU A 141 22.02 13.07 15.19
N SER A 142 23.11 13.76 15.52
CA SER A 142 23.21 14.68 16.65
C SER A 142 22.94 16.14 16.31
N GLU A 143 22.80 16.50 15.03
CA GLU A 143 22.78 17.89 14.57
C GLU A 143 21.71 18.11 13.50
N GLY A 144 21.41 19.38 13.23
CA GLY A 144 20.48 19.79 12.18
C GLY A 144 19.10 19.15 12.32
N HIS A 145 18.52 18.75 11.19
CA HIS A 145 17.17 18.20 11.09
C HIS A 145 16.95 16.94 11.94
N PHE A 146 17.97 16.07 12.04
CA PHE A 146 17.90 14.88 12.88
C PHE A 146 17.66 15.21 14.35
N SER A 147 18.38 16.21 14.88
CA SER A 147 18.25 16.57 16.30
C SER A 147 16.86 17.10 16.64
N VAL A 148 16.28 17.94 15.77
CA VAL A 148 14.94 18.51 15.94
C VAL A 148 13.89 17.40 15.98
N ILE A 149 14.00 16.43 15.09
CA ILE A 149 13.08 15.29 15.04
C ILE A 149 13.23 14.40 16.27
N ASN A 150 14.47 14.09 16.68
CA ASN A 150 14.74 13.25 17.84
C ASN A 150 14.20 13.89 19.13
N GLU A 151 14.38 15.20 19.28
CA GLU A 151 13.86 15.96 20.42
C GLU A 151 12.33 16.00 20.43
N ALA A 152 11.70 16.27 19.29
CA ALA A 152 10.25 16.22 19.15
C ALA A 152 9.67 14.83 19.49
N CYS A 153 10.31 13.76 19.01
CA CYS A 153 9.89 12.39 19.35
C CYS A 153 10.03 12.10 20.84
N SER A 154 11.14 12.52 21.45
CA SER A 154 11.43 12.31 22.87
C SER A 154 10.40 13.02 23.77
N MET A 155 10.09 14.29 23.46
CA MET A 155 9.13 15.10 24.22
C MET A 155 7.73 14.47 24.28
N PHE A 156 7.33 13.78 23.22
CA PHE A 156 6.00 13.20 23.05
C PHE A 156 5.97 11.67 23.17
N ALA A 157 7.05 11.03 23.62
CA ALA A 157 7.20 9.56 23.61
C ALA A 157 6.11 8.80 24.37
N HIS A 158 5.51 9.41 25.40
CA HIS A 158 4.48 8.83 26.25
C HIS A 158 3.03 9.09 25.77
N THR A 159 2.87 9.90 24.72
CA THR A 159 1.54 10.37 24.28
C THR A 159 0.86 9.37 23.34
N ASN A 160 -0.46 9.27 23.43
CA ASN A 160 -1.27 8.34 22.63
C ASN A 160 -2.51 9.05 22.07
N PRO A 161 -2.63 9.25 20.74
CA PRO A 161 -3.74 9.98 20.14
C PRO A 161 -5.09 9.22 20.19
N LEU A 162 -5.14 8.02 20.78
CA LEU A 162 -6.41 7.39 21.17
C LEU A 162 -7.15 8.23 22.22
N HIS A 163 -6.42 8.94 23.08
CA HIS A 163 -6.96 9.80 24.14
C HIS A 163 -6.92 11.27 23.70
N LEU A 164 -7.76 11.62 22.73
CA LEU A 164 -7.82 12.97 22.11
C LEU A 164 -8.19 14.07 23.12
N ASP A 165 -8.91 13.71 24.18
CA ASP A 165 -9.29 14.56 25.30
C ASP A 165 -8.10 14.93 26.20
N VAL A 166 -7.12 14.02 26.32
CA VAL A 166 -5.90 14.20 27.11
C VAL A 166 -4.79 14.85 26.27
N PHE A 167 -4.47 14.28 25.11
CA PHE A 167 -3.32 14.69 24.29
C PHE A 167 -3.73 15.58 23.11
N LYS A 168 -4.36 16.72 23.41
CA LYS A 168 -4.90 17.67 22.42
C LYS A 168 -3.84 18.22 21.45
N SER A 169 -2.60 18.38 21.92
CA SER A 169 -1.47 18.84 21.09
C SER A 169 -1.16 17.85 19.96
N VAL A 170 -1.04 16.56 20.26
CA VAL A 170 -0.77 15.52 19.26
C VAL A 170 -1.93 15.38 18.29
N ALA A 171 -3.18 15.47 18.78
CA ALA A 171 -4.37 15.48 17.93
C ALA A 171 -4.34 16.64 16.92
N ARG A 172 -3.93 17.83 17.36
CA ARG A 172 -3.74 19.01 16.50
C ARG A 172 -2.62 18.77 15.48
N TYR A 173 -1.46 18.28 15.91
CA TYR A 173 -0.32 18.00 15.02
C TYR A 173 -0.69 16.99 13.94
N GLU A 174 -1.42 15.94 14.28
CA GLU A 174 -1.93 14.97 13.31
C GLU A 174 -2.85 15.63 12.26
N ALA A 175 -3.79 16.46 12.72
CA ALA A 175 -4.70 17.18 11.83
C ALA A 175 -3.95 18.17 10.90
N GLU A 176 -2.97 18.90 11.43
CA GLU A 176 -2.16 19.84 10.67
C GLU A 176 -1.27 19.15 9.64
N VAL A 177 -0.65 18.01 9.98
CA VAL A 177 0.13 17.19 9.00
C VAL A 177 -0.76 16.75 7.83
N VAL A 178 -1.96 16.25 8.12
CA VAL A 178 -2.94 15.86 7.08
C VAL A 178 -3.32 17.08 6.23
N ALA A 179 -3.63 18.21 6.85
CA ALA A 179 -4.05 19.43 6.15
C ALA A 179 -2.94 20.02 5.27
N MET A 180 -1.70 20.08 5.77
CA MET A 180 -0.55 20.55 5.01
C MET A 180 -0.25 19.62 3.83
N THR A 181 -0.32 18.30 4.04
CA THR A 181 -0.13 17.31 2.96
C THR A 181 -1.23 17.42 1.91
N ALA A 182 -2.49 17.62 2.31
CA ALA A 182 -3.59 17.85 1.38
C ALA A 182 -3.42 19.15 0.58
N ALA A 183 -2.98 20.23 1.23
CA ALA A 183 -2.72 21.50 0.57
C ALA A 183 -1.58 21.40 -0.46
N LEU A 184 -0.53 20.64 -0.14
CA LEU A 184 0.61 20.39 -1.04
C LEU A 184 0.19 19.64 -2.32
N LEU A 185 -0.89 18.86 -2.25
CA LEU A 185 -1.35 17.96 -3.33
C LEU A 185 -2.65 18.44 -3.98
N GLY A 186 -2.77 19.76 -4.15
CA GLY A 186 -3.86 20.38 -4.90
C GLY A 186 -5.19 20.48 -4.14
N GLY A 187 -5.22 20.20 -2.83
CA GLY A 187 -6.47 20.22 -2.05
C GLY A 187 -7.12 21.60 -1.87
N LYS A 188 -6.39 22.68 -2.18
CA LYS A 188 -6.93 24.05 -2.23
C LYS A 188 -7.41 24.48 -3.62
N GLU A 189 -7.16 23.68 -4.66
CA GLU A 189 -7.59 24.02 -6.01
C GLU A 189 -9.09 23.81 -6.18
N LYS A 190 -9.74 24.65 -7.01
CA LYS A 190 -11.17 24.50 -7.32
C LYS A 190 -11.49 23.15 -7.96
N SER A 191 -10.58 22.63 -8.77
CA SER A 191 -10.63 21.30 -9.42
C SER A 191 -10.75 20.14 -8.41
N SER A 192 -10.25 20.33 -7.19
CA SER A 192 -10.30 19.32 -6.13
C SER A 192 -11.70 19.12 -5.55
N GLY A 193 -12.58 20.12 -5.67
CA GLY A 193 -13.90 20.16 -5.02
C GLY A 193 -13.87 20.64 -3.57
N GLY A 194 -12.70 20.99 -3.02
CA GLY A 194 -12.55 21.68 -1.73
C GLY A 194 -12.84 20.84 -0.48
N GLN A 195 -12.90 19.51 -0.60
CA GLN A 195 -13.27 18.59 0.51
C GLN A 195 -12.20 17.53 0.80
N ILE A 196 -10.95 17.77 0.41
CA ILE A 196 -9.87 16.80 0.61
C ILE A 196 -9.68 16.57 2.11
N CYS A 197 -9.72 15.31 2.52
CA CYS A 197 -9.63 14.92 3.92
C CYS A 197 -8.87 13.60 4.06
N GLY A 198 -8.36 13.29 5.25
CA GLY A 198 -7.53 12.10 5.43
C GLY A 198 -7.21 11.78 6.88
N ASN A 199 -6.21 10.92 7.05
CA ASN A 199 -5.67 10.48 8.34
C ASN A 199 -4.16 10.19 8.22
N MET A 200 -3.41 10.38 9.31
CA MET A 200 -2.06 9.84 9.40
C MET A 200 -2.10 8.34 9.63
N THR A 201 -1.10 7.62 9.13
CA THR A 201 -0.96 6.17 9.24
C THR A 201 0.47 5.82 9.63
N SER A 202 0.72 4.56 9.97
CA SER A 202 2.02 4.06 10.38
C SER A 202 3.03 3.93 9.21
N GLY A 203 2.60 4.18 7.97
CA GLY A 203 3.43 4.02 6.79
C GLY A 203 2.61 3.75 5.52
N GLY A 204 3.25 3.83 4.35
CA GLY A 204 2.57 3.72 3.05
C GLY A 204 1.82 2.42 2.85
N THR A 205 2.27 1.32 3.46
CA THR A 205 1.50 0.06 3.45
C THR A 205 0.15 0.21 4.16
N GLU A 206 0.08 0.84 5.34
CA GLU A 206 -1.20 1.08 6.01
C GLU A 206 -2.06 2.05 5.21
N SER A 207 -1.47 3.11 4.65
CA SER A 207 -2.19 4.06 3.76
C SER A 207 -2.84 3.36 2.57
N ILE A 208 -2.10 2.46 1.89
CA ILE A 208 -2.63 1.64 0.80
C ILE A 208 -3.73 0.71 1.28
N LEU A 209 -3.52 -0.02 2.38
CA LEU A 209 -4.52 -0.94 2.92
C LEU A 209 -5.83 -0.21 3.25
N LEU A 210 -5.74 0.94 3.92
CA LEU A 210 -6.91 1.74 4.28
C LEU A 210 -7.63 2.28 3.05
N ALA A 211 -6.90 2.75 2.03
CA ALA A 211 -7.50 3.19 0.77
C ALA A 211 -8.26 2.05 0.08
N MET A 212 -7.69 0.83 0.02
CA MET A 212 -8.35 -0.33 -0.60
C MET A 212 -9.59 -0.76 0.19
N LYS A 213 -9.51 -0.82 1.53
CA LYS A 213 -10.67 -1.09 2.40
C LYS A 213 -11.76 -0.05 2.19
N SER A 214 -11.40 1.23 2.21
CA SER A 214 -12.32 2.35 2.06
C SER A 214 -13.03 2.32 0.70
N SER A 215 -12.29 2.15 -0.40
CA SER A 215 -12.88 2.00 -1.74
C SER A 215 -13.76 0.77 -1.87
N ARG A 216 -13.39 -0.36 -1.28
CA ARG A 216 -14.23 -1.58 -1.27
C ARG A 216 -15.57 -1.31 -0.59
N ASP A 217 -15.52 -0.76 0.61
CA ASP A 217 -16.71 -0.53 1.43
C ASP A 217 -17.60 0.58 0.82
N TYR A 218 -16.99 1.64 0.29
CA TYR A 218 -17.66 2.70 -0.46
C TYR A 218 -18.37 2.17 -1.71
N MET A 219 -17.69 1.36 -2.53
CA MET A 219 -18.27 0.82 -3.76
C MET A 219 -19.34 -0.25 -3.49
N LYS A 220 -19.23 -0.97 -2.37
CA LYS A 220 -20.31 -1.84 -1.88
C LYS A 220 -21.54 -1.03 -1.51
N ALA A 221 -21.39 0.06 -0.76
CA ALA A 221 -22.51 0.92 -0.37
C ALA A 221 -23.15 1.65 -1.56
N MET A 222 -22.33 2.17 -2.49
CA MET A 222 -22.79 2.96 -3.62
C MET A 222 -23.34 2.13 -4.79
N LYS A 223 -22.75 0.96 -5.07
CA LYS A 223 -23.08 0.16 -6.26
C LYS A 223 -23.48 -1.28 -5.94
N GLY A 224 -23.52 -1.69 -4.67
CA GLY A 224 -23.88 -3.06 -4.30
C GLY A 224 -22.85 -4.13 -4.68
N ILE A 225 -21.59 -3.75 -4.95
CA ILE A 225 -20.55 -4.70 -5.39
C ILE A 225 -20.15 -5.62 -4.24
N SER A 226 -20.45 -6.91 -4.38
CA SER A 226 -20.18 -7.96 -3.37
C SER A 226 -18.94 -8.80 -3.65
N LYS A 227 -18.45 -8.81 -4.90
CA LYS A 227 -17.25 -9.54 -5.34
C LYS A 227 -16.20 -8.56 -5.88
N PRO A 228 -15.58 -7.74 -5.02
CA PRO A 228 -14.78 -6.60 -5.47
C PRO A 228 -13.53 -7.02 -6.26
N GLU A 229 -13.25 -6.31 -7.35
CA GLU A 229 -12.03 -6.46 -8.15
C GLU A 229 -11.24 -5.15 -8.22
N MET A 230 -9.90 -5.23 -8.15
CA MET A 230 -9.01 -4.10 -8.37
C MET A 230 -8.01 -4.39 -9.49
N ILE A 231 -7.64 -3.35 -10.24
CA ILE A 231 -6.73 -3.47 -11.38
C ILE A 231 -5.52 -2.56 -11.14
N ILE A 232 -4.33 -3.14 -11.17
CA ILE A 232 -3.07 -2.42 -10.94
C ILE A 232 -2.05 -2.73 -12.06
N PRO A 233 -1.15 -1.79 -12.39
CA PRO A 233 0.02 -2.07 -13.20
C PRO A 233 0.97 -3.08 -12.52
N VAL A 234 1.74 -3.86 -13.29
CA VAL A 234 2.76 -4.77 -12.72
C VAL A 234 3.84 -4.05 -11.90
N SER A 235 4.06 -2.75 -12.16
CA SER A 235 4.99 -1.89 -11.42
C SER A 235 4.46 -1.40 -10.06
N ALA A 236 3.17 -1.56 -9.77
CA ALA A 236 2.55 -1.10 -8.54
C ALA A 236 3.05 -1.90 -7.31
N HIS A 237 3.11 -1.22 -6.16
CA HIS A 237 3.69 -1.74 -4.92
C HIS A 237 3.06 -3.07 -4.45
N SER A 238 3.84 -3.93 -3.79
CA SER A 238 3.36 -5.25 -3.32
C SER A 238 2.32 -5.17 -2.18
N ALA A 239 2.13 -3.99 -1.59
CA ALA A 239 1.09 -3.76 -0.60
C ALA A 239 -0.33 -3.97 -1.18
N TYR A 240 -0.52 -3.83 -2.49
CA TYR A 240 -1.79 -4.15 -3.13
C TYR A 240 -2.08 -5.66 -3.10
N ASP A 241 -1.08 -6.54 -3.24
CA ASP A 241 -1.32 -8.00 -3.06
C ASP A 241 -1.70 -8.31 -1.60
N LYS A 242 -1.12 -7.59 -0.63
CA LYS A 242 -1.49 -7.71 0.78
C LYS A 242 -2.95 -7.27 0.99
N ALA A 243 -3.35 -6.15 0.41
CA ALA A 243 -4.73 -5.67 0.45
C ALA A 243 -5.70 -6.68 -0.17
N ALA A 244 -5.33 -7.27 -1.31
CA ALA A 244 -6.11 -8.30 -2.00
C ALA A 244 -6.42 -9.47 -1.07
N GLN A 245 -5.40 -9.98 -0.38
CA GLN A 245 -5.49 -11.10 0.53
C GLN A 245 -6.26 -10.75 1.80
N TYR A 246 -5.97 -9.60 2.42
CA TYR A 246 -6.58 -9.21 3.69
C TYR A 246 -8.07 -8.87 3.55
N PHE A 247 -8.45 -8.24 2.44
CA PHE A 247 -9.80 -7.70 2.25
C PHE A 247 -10.64 -8.49 1.25
N ASN A 248 -10.13 -9.63 0.78
CA ASN A 248 -10.75 -10.51 -0.21
C ASN A 248 -11.17 -9.75 -1.48
N ILE A 249 -10.23 -9.01 -2.05
CA ILE A 249 -10.38 -8.26 -3.30
C ILE A 249 -9.64 -9.02 -4.40
N LYS A 250 -10.33 -9.38 -5.48
CA LYS A 250 -9.70 -10.03 -6.63
C LYS A 250 -8.78 -9.04 -7.35
N LEU A 251 -7.52 -9.42 -7.53
CA LEU A 251 -6.47 -8.55 -8.07
C LEU A 251 -6.14 -8.92 -9.52
N TRP A 252 -6.19 -7.94 -10.40
CA TRP A 252 -5.65 -8.00 -11.76
C TRP A 252 -4.35 -7.20 -11.86
N ARG A 253 -3.26 -7.86 -12.26
CA ARG A 253 -1.98 -7.22 -12.59
C ARG A 253 -1.84 -7.09 -14.10
N VAL A 254 -1.80 -5.86 -14.60
CA VAL A 254 -1.75 -5.54 -16.02
C VAL A 254 -0.33 -5.16 -16.42
N PRO A 255 0.22 -5.70 -17.53
CA PRO A 255 1.52 -5.30 -18.04
C PRO A 255 1.63 -3.79 -18.26
N VAL A 256 2.83 -3.25 -18.04
CA VAL A 256 3.18 -1.87 -18.39
C VAL A 256 3.42 -1.74 -19.90
N ASN A 257 3.35 -0.52 -20.42
CA ASN A 257 3.72 -0.20 -21.80
C ASN A 257 5.26 -0.28 -22.02
N LYS A 258 5.71 0.07 -23.22
CA LYS A 258 7.14 0.03 -23.58
C LYS A 258 7.98 1.03 -22.77
N GLU A 259 7.34 2.07 -22.27
CA GLU A 259 7.89 3.13 -21.43
C GLU A 259 7.79 2.80 -19.94
N PHE A 260 7.43 1.55 -19.58
CA PHE A 260 7.25 1.06 -18.22
C PHE A 260 6.17 1.79 -17.39
N GLN A 261 5.26 2.49 -18.05
CA GLN A 261 4.08 3.13 -17.46
C GLN A 261 2.85 2.22 -17.51
N ALA A 262 1.85 2.52 -16.70
CA ALA A 262 0.53 1.89 -16.79
C ALA A 262 -0.07 1.96 -18.20
N ASP A 263 -0.34 0.82 -18.82
CA ASP A 263 -1.05 0.77 -20.11
C ASP A 263 -2.56 0.95 -19.88
N VAL A 264 -3.03 2.18 -20.05
CA VAL A 264 -4.43 2.58 -19.87
C VAL A 264 -5.37 1.77 -20.79
N LYS A 265 -4.95 1.49 -22.02
CA LYS A 265 -5.75 0.69 -22.99
C LYS A 265 -5.84 -0.76 -22.55
N ALA A 266 -4.79 -1.32 -21.96
CA ALA A 266 -4.83 -2.66 -21.38
C ALA A 266 -5.69 -2.70 -20.12
N ILE A 267 -5.53 -1.75 -19.19
CA ILE A 267 -6.33 -1.63 -17.96
C ILE A 267 -7.83 -1.57 -18.29
N ARG A 268 -8.22 -0.77 -19.29
CA ARG A 268 -9.61 -0.65 -19.74
C ARG A 268 -10.24 -2.01 -20.07
N ARG A 269 -9.49 -2.96 -20.62
CA ARG A 269 -10.02 -4.28 -21.03
C ARG A 269 -10.36 -5.19 -19.85
N TYR A 270 -9.82 -4.90 -18.66
CA TYR A 270 -10.10 -5.66 -17.44
C TYR A 270 -11.25 -5.06 -16.62
N ILE A 271 -11.68 -3.84 -16.92
CA ILE A 271 -12.80 -3.19 -16.22
C ILE A 271 -14.09 -3.94 -16.49
N ASN A 272 -14.81 -4.27 -15.43
CA ASN A 272 -16.11 -4.93 -15.46
C ASN A 272 -17.00 -4.43 -14.31
N ARG A 273 -18.20 -5.00 -14.18
CA ARG A 273 -19.20 -4.58 -13.17
C ARG A 273 -18.75 -4.73 -11.72
N ASN A 274 -17.77 -5.58 -11.46
CA ASN A 274 -17.22 -5.83 -10.12
C ASN A 274 -15.99 -4.98 -9.81
N THR A 275 -15.47 -4.23 -10.79
CA THR A 275 -14.29 -3.38 -10.60
C THR A 275 -14.63 -2.24 -9.66
N ILE A 276 -13.94 -2.19 -8.51
CA ILE A 276 -14.12 -1.15 -7.50
C ILE A 276 -13.12 -0.01 -7.67
N LEU A 277 -11.90 -0.32 -8.14
CA LEU A 277 -10.84 0.68 -8.27
C LEU A 277 -9.74 0.29 -9.26
N ILE A 278 -9.05 1.32 -9.75
CA ILE A 278 -7.76 1.22 -10.46
C ILE A 278 -6.68 1.99 -9.71
N VAL A 279 -5.41 1.65 -9.96
CA VAL A 279 -4.24 2.25 -9.30
C VAL A 279 -3.27 2.83 -10.33
N GLY A 280 -2.71 4.00 -10.04
CA GLY A 280 -1.53 4.54 -10.71
C GLY A 280 -0.46 4.92 -9.68
N SER A 281 0.82 4.84 -10.05
CA SER A 281 1.96 5.20 -9.20
C SER A 281 2.66 6.45 -9.71
N ALA A 282 3.03 7.36 -8.80
CA ALA A 282 3.68 8.62 -9.15
C ALA A 282 4.82 8.94 -8.15
N PRO A 283 6.03 8.39 -8.37
CA PRO A 283 6.37 7.33 -9.33
C PRO A 283 6.26 5.92 -8.72
N GLY A 284 6.28 4.90 -9.59
CA GLY A 284 6.42 3.51 -9.17
C GLY A 284 7.81 3.19 -8.62
N PHE A 285 7.87 2.41 -7.53
CA PHE A 285 9.13 2.03 -6.86
C PHE A 285 10.18 1.36 -7.77
N PRO A 286 9.83 0.42 -8.69
CA PRO A 286 10.85 -0.33 -9.42
C PRO A 286 11.70 0.50 -10.39
N HIS A 287 11.09 1.49 -11.05
CA HIS A 287 11.73 2.22 -12.15
C HIS A 287 11.75 3.74 -11.95
N GLY A 288 11.06 4.28 -10.94
CA GLY A 288 10.98 5.73 -10.72
C GLY A 288 10.17 6.47 -11.79
N ILE A 289 9.25 5.79 -12.47
CA ILE A 289 8.44 6.34 -13.57
C ILE A 289 7.04 6.70 -13.07
N ILE A 290 6.53 7.84 -13.55
CA ILE A 290 5.18 8.35 -13.27
C ILE A 290 4.21 7.74 -14.29
N ASP A 291 3.16 7.08 -13.79
CA ASP A 291 2.05 6.57 -14.61
C ASP A 291 1.19 7.73 -15.18
N PRO A 292 0.47 7.53 -16.29
CA PRO A 292 -0.43 8.55 -16.88
C PRO A 292 -1.68 8.77 -16.02
N ILE A 293 -1.54 9.50 -14.91
CA ILE A 293 -2.60 9.68 -13.90
C ILE A 293 -3.81 10.42 -14.47
N GLU A 294 -3.62 11.38 -15.37
CA GLU A 294 -4.72 12.11 -16.01
C GLU A 294 -5.62 11.19 -16.85
N GLU A 295 -5.02 10.38 -17.73
CA GLU A 295 -5.74 9.38 -18.53
C GLU A 295 -6.41 8.31 -17.66
N LEU A 296 -5.74 7.86 -16.59
CA LEU A 296 -6.35 6.95 -15.61
C LEU A 296 -7.53 7.63 -14.89
N GLY A 297 -7.46 8.93 -14.62
CA GLY A 297 -8.52 9.71 -14.00
C GLY A 297 -9.75 9.83 -14.89
N GLU A 298 -9.56 10.08 -16.19
CA GLU A 298 -10.63 10.07 -17.18
C GLU A 298 -11.29 8.69 -17.28
N LEU A 299 -10.48 7.63 -17.29
CA LEU A 299 -10.95 6.25 -17.32
C LEU A 299 -11.79 5.93 -16.07
N ALA A 300 -11.28 6.25 -14.88
CA ALA A 300 -11.99 6.03 -13.62
C ALA A 300 -13.32 6.78 -13.58
N SER A 301 -13.34 8.03 -14.04
CA SER A 301 -14.55 8.86 -14.12
C SER A 301 -15.58 8.27 -15.08
N THR A 302 -15.14 7.80 -16.25
CA THR A 302 -16.00 7.22 -17.30
C THR A 302 -16.75 5.98 -16.80
N TYR A 303 -16.08 5.11 -16.05
CA TYR A 303 -16.68 3.89 -15.51
C TYR A 303 -17.27 4.07 -14.08
N GLY A 304 -17.13 5.28 -13.51
CA GLY A 304 -17.55 5.60 -12.16
C GLY A 304 -16.91 4.70 -11.10
N ILE A 305 -15.63 4.37 -11.24
CA ILE A 305 -14.85 3.55 -10.30
C ILE A 305 -13.84 4.43 -9.56
N CYS A 306 -13.30 3.96 -8.45
CA CYS A 306 -12.28 4.72 -7.72
C CYS A 306 -10.93 4.70 -8.47
N LEU A 307 -10.17 5.80 -8.37
CA LEU A 307 -8.75 5.84 -8.69
C LEU A 307 -7.96 6.16 -7.43
N HIS A 308 -6.99 5.30 -7.10
CA HIS A 308 -5.99 5.57 -6.08
C HIS A 308 -4.65 5.91 -6.73
N VAL A 309 -4.02 7.00 -6.28
CA VAL A 309 -2.66 7.35 -6.71
C VAL A 309 -1.66 7.06 -5.58
N ASP A 310 -0.70 6.19 -5.85
CA ASP A 310 0.42 5.91 -4.95
C ASP A 310 1.49 7.01 -5.10
N LEU A 311 1.45 7.98 -4.19
CA LEU A 311 2.47 9.01 -4.00
C LEU A 311 3.35 8.72 -2.78
N CYS A 312 3.39 7.48 -2.30
CA CYS A 312 4.18 7.13 -1.12
C CYS A 312 5.64 7.57 -1.32
N LEU A 313 6.18 7.38 -2.53
CA LEU A 313 7.53 7.84 -2.87
C LEU A 313 7.57 9.30 -3.36
N GLY A 314 6.63 9.74 -4.19
CA GLY A 314 6.74 11.03 -4.90
C GLY A 314 6.07 12.23 -4.24
N GLY A 315 5.25 12.05 -3.20
CA GLY A 315 4.36 13.11 -2.72
C GLY A 315 5.04 14.34 -2.09
N PHE A 316 6.26 14.18 -1.58
CA PHE A 316 7.10 15.29 -1.09
C PHE A 316 8.23 15.67 -2.08
N VAL A 317 8.13 15.22 -3.33
CA VAL A 317 9.13 15.47 -4.38
C VAL A 317 8.49 16.14 -5.59
N LEU A 318 7.44 15.51 -6.13
CA LEU A 318 6.80 15.96 -7.37
C LEU A 318 6.18 17.36 -7.30
N PRO A 319 5.53 17.79 -6.20
CA PRO A 319 5.00 19.15 -6.10
C PRO A 319 6.09 20.22 -6.19
N PHE A 320 7.22 20.00 -5.52
CA PHE A 320 8.36 20.91 -5.55
C PHE A 320 9.07 20.87 -6.91
N ALA A 321 9.20 19.70 -7.53
CA ALA A 321 9.71 19.57 -8.90
C ALA A 321 8.88 20.39 -9.90
N ARG A 322 7.55 20.36 -9.79
CA ARG A 322 6.65 21.17 -10.61
C ARG A 322 6.89 22.67 -10.37
N LYS A 323 7.08 23.10 -9.11
CA LYS A 323 7.40 24.51 -8.77
C LYS A 323 8.75 24.96 -9.32
N LEU A 324 9.73 24.06 -9.42
CA LEU A 324 11.03 24.31 -10.04
C LEU A 324 10.99 24.36 -11.58
N GLY A 325 9.82 24.16 -12.20
CA GLY A 325 9.65 24.21 -13.65
C GLY A 325 9.93 22.91 -14.39
N TYR A 326 10.11 21.78 -13.69
CA TYR A 326 10.20 20.49 -14.36
C TYR A 326 8.85 20.11 -14.99
N PRO A 327 8.84 19.46 -16.17
CA PRO A 327 7.62 19.06 -16.88
C PRO A 327 6.97 17.84 -16.20
N ILE A 328 6.37 18.06 -15.03
CA ILE A 328 5.71 17.02 -14.25
C ILE A 328 4.20 17.01 -14.60
N PRO A 329 3.67 15.92 -15.17
CA PRO A 329 2.25 15.82 -15.51
C PRO A 329 1.35 15.93 -14.26
N PRO A 330 0.05 16.22 -14.40
CA PRO A 330 -0.90 16.14 -13.28
C PRO A 330 -0.89 14.75 -12.63
N PHE A 331 -0.80 14.69 -11.30
CA PHE A 331 -0.67 13.42 -10.55
C PHE A 331 -1.47 13.37 -9.23
N ASP A 332 -2.09 14.48 -8.83
CA ASP A 332 -2.69 14.67 -7.51
C ASP A 332 -4.20 14.96 -7.62
N PHE A 333 -4.81 15.64 -6.63
CA PHE A 333 -6.25 15.93 -6.65
C PHE A 333 -6.68 16.94 -7.72
N SER A 334 -5.74 17.62 -8.40
CA SER A 334 -6.02 18.40 -9.62
C SER A 334 -6.66 17.55 -10.72
N VAL A 335 -6.37 16.24 -10.77
CA VAL A 335 -7.01 15.29 -11.69
C VAL A 335 -8.36 14.85 -11.14
N LYS A 336 -9.45 15.27 -11.79
CA LYS A 336 -10.85 15.05 -11.34
C LYS A 336 -11.16 13.61 -10.92
N GLY A 337 -10.64 12.61 -11.63
CA GLY A 337 -10.91 11.20 -11.36
C GLY A 337 -10.21 10.63 -10.12
N VAL A 338 -9.19 11.30 -9.57
CA VAL A 338 -8.42 10.81 -8.41
C VAL A 338 -9.28 10.83 -7.16
N THR A 339 -9.57 9.66 -6.59
CA THR A 339 -10.45 9.54 -5.41
C THR A 339 -9.70 9.43 -4.09
N SER A 340 -8.48 8.89 -4.12
CA SER A 340 -7.61 8.78 -2.94
C SER A 340 -6.15 8.81 -3.32
N VAL A 341 -5.31 9.18 -2.36
CA VAL A 341 -3.86 9.34 -2.52
C VAL A 341 -3.16 8.84 -1.26
N SER A 342 -2.03 8.14 -1.39
CA SER A 342 -1.16 7.76 -0.27
C SER A 342 0.20 8.46 -0.36
N VAL A 343 0.76 8.94 0.76
CA VAL A 343 1.98 9.77 0.79
C VAL A 343 2.82 9.47 2.03
N ASP A 344 4.08 9.09 1.87
CA ASP A 344 4.96 8.84 3.02
C ASP A 344 5.70 10.09 3.46
N VAL A 345 5.29 10.65 4.59
CA VAL A 345 6.02 11.73 5.26
C VAL A 345 7.40 11.23 5.73
N HIS A 346 7.52 9.94 6.11
CA HIS A 346 8.79 9.36 6.57
C HIS A 346 9.83 9.06 5.45
N LYS A 347 9.50 9.40 4.20
CA LYS A 347 10.40 9.35 3.06
C LYS A 347 10.93 10.76 2.80
N TYR A 348 10.51 11.38 1.71
CA TYR A 348 10.97 12.73 1.34
C TYR A 348 10.27 13.85 2.11
N GLY A 349 9.29 13.54 2.96
CA GLY A 349 8.84 14.45 4.02
C GLY A 349 9.82 14.53 5.20
N LEU A 350 10.91 13.75 5.15
CA LEU A 350 12.02 13.73 6.11
C LEU A 350 11.61 13.52 7.57
N ALA A 351 10.44 12.92 7.80
CA ALA A 351 9.91 12.63 9.13
C ALA A 351 10.43 11.29 9.70
N PRO A 352 10.21 11.01 11.01
CA PRO A 352 10.50 9.71 11.61
C PRO A 352 9.91 8.53 10.84
N LYS A 353 10.64 7.41 10.81
CA LYS A 353 10.04 6.14 10.35
C LYS A 353 8.80 5.82 11.17
N GLY A 354 7.77 5.33 10.48
CA GLY A 354 6.47 5.04 11.10
C GLY A 354 5.38 6.09 10.84
N THR A 355 5.58 7.05 9.92
CA THR A 355 4.54 8.03 9.56
C THR A 355 4.26 8.14 8.07
N SER A 356 2.98 8.11 7.68
CA SER A 356 2.47 8.34 6.33
C SER A 356 1.10 9.00 6.42
N VAL A 357 0.51 9.35 5.28
CA VAL A 357 -0.82 9.96 5.17
C VAL A 357 -1.61 9.26 4.07
N VAL A 358 -2.88 9.00 4.34
CA VAL A 358 -3.88 8.66 3.31
C VAL A 358 -4.86 9.81 3.20
N LEU A 359 -5.09 10.26 1.97
CA LEU A 359 -6.03 11.33 1.62
C LEU A 359 -7.14 10.78 0.71
N TYR A 360 -8.30 11.39 0.82
CA TYR A 360 -9.50 11.11 0.05
C TYR A 360 -10.07 12.39 -0.53
N ARG A 361 -10.72 12.27 -1.68
CA ARG A 361 -11.36 13.41 -2.34
C ARG A 361 -12.46 14.07 -1.49
N ASN A 362 -13.16 13.29 -0.67
CA ASN A 362 -14.25 13.79 0.17
C ASN A 362 -14.51 12.89 1.38
N HIS A 363 -15.35 13.40 2.29
CA HIS A 363 -15.76 12.72 3.51
C HIS A 363 -16.59 11.44 3.24
N ASP A 364 -17.31 11.39 2.12
CA ASP A 364 -18.13 10.24 1.77
C ASP A 364 -17.32 9.00 1.46
N ILE A 365 -16.13 9.15 0.88
CA ILE A 365 -15.19 8.05 0.75
C ILE A 365 -14.56 7.77 2.11
N ARG A 366 -13.97 8.80 2.76
CA ARG A 366 -13.21 8.63 4.01
C ARG A 366 -13.98 7.93 5.13
N LYS A 367 -15.29 8.20 5.29
CA LYS A 367 -16.10 7.58 6.37
C LYS A 367 -16.11 6.05 6.32
N ASN A 368 -15.92 5.46 5.14
CA ASN A 368 -15.84 4.00 4.96
C ASN A 368 -14.52 3.40 5.46
N GLN A 369 -13.51 4.22 5.77
CA GLN A 369 -12.29 3.76 6.42
C GLN A 369 -12.52 3.40 7.89
N PHE A 370 -13.36 4.18 8.57
CA PHE A 370 -13.52 4.10 10.02
C PHE A 370 -14.16 2.79 10.46
N VAL A 371 -13.79 2.35 11.65
CA VAL A 371 -14.46 1.24 12.35
C VAL A 371 -15.08 1.81 13.61
N ALA A 372 -16.41 1.79 13.67
CA ALA A 372 -17.18 2.15 14.85
C ALA A 372 -17.78 0.87 15.44
N VAL A 373 -17.59 0.66 16.74
CA VAL A 373 -18.15 -0.45 17.50
C VAL A 373 -19.01 0.14 18.61
N THR A 374 -20.31 -0.09 18.54
CA THR A 374 -21.34 0.51 19.41
C THR A 374 -21.76 -0.42 20.54
N GLU A 375 -21.58 -1.73 20.38
CA GLU A 375 -22.06 -2.76 21.30
C GLU A 375 -20.97 -3.34 22.20
N TRP A 376 -19.76 -2.79 22.16
CA TRP A 376 -18.66 -3.29 22.99
C TRP A 376 -18.85 -2.90 24.45
N SER A 377 -18.63 -3.85 25.37
CA SER A 377 -18.80 -3.65 26.81
C SER A 377 -17.87 -2.59 27.41
N GLY A 378 -16.78 -2.24 26.72
CA GLY A 378 -15.87 -1.16 27.11
C GLY A 378 -16.35 0.25 26.72
N GLY A 379 -17.54 0.37 26.11
CA GLY A 379 -18.12 1.61 25.61
C GLY A 379 -17.93 1.83 24.11
N LEU A 380 -18.38 2.98 23.63
CA LEU A 380 -18.27 3.37 22.22
C LEU A 380 -16.79 3.43 21.81
N TYR A 381 -16.42 2.66 20.79
CA TYR A 381 -15.07 2.64 20.25
C TYR A 381 -15.08 3.03 18.78
N VAL A 382 -14.33 4.08 18.42
CA VAL A 382 -14.19 4.54 17.03
C VAL A 382 -12.71 4.66 16.69
N SER A 383 -12.24 3.89 15.71
CA SER A 383 -10.87 3.99 15.21
C SER A 383 -10.85 4.60 13.81
N PRO A 384 -10.04 5.65 13.58
CA PRO A 384 -9.87 6.21 12.25
C PRO A 384 -8.97 5.33 11.35
N THR A 385 -8.06 4.54 11.92
CA THR A 385 -7.09 3.70 11.17
C THR A 385 -7.04 2.26 11.71
N ILE A 386 -6.06 1.45 11.30
CA ILE A 386 -5.97 0.04 11.72
C ILE A 386 -5.68 -0.06 13.23
N ALA A 387 -4.80 0.79 13.74
CA ALA A 387 -4.35 0.75 15.12
C ALA A 387 -5.31 1.50 16.07
N GLY A 388 -5.44 0.99 17.31
CA GLY A 388 -6.03 1.72 18.42
C GLY A 388 -5.04 2.68 19.05
N SER A 389 -4.23 2.19 19.99
CA SER A 389 -3.13 2.95 20.56
C SER A 389 -2.03 3.21 19.53
N ARG A 390 -1.52 4.44 19.46
CA ARG A 390 -0.53 4.88 18.47
C ARG A 390 0.58 5.72 19.13
N PRO A 391 1.80 5.75 18.58
CA PRO A 391 2.92 6.50 19.16
C PRO A 391 2.83 8.00 18.81
N GLY A 392 2.37 8.82 19.75
CA GLY A 392 2.24 10.28 19.55
C GLY A 392 3.58 10.98 19.31
N GLY A 393 4.69 10.42 19.80
CA GLY A 393 6.05 10.89 19.49
C GLY A 393 6.35 10.97 17.99
N LEU A 394 5.90 9.98 17.20
CA LEU A 394 6.13 9.97 15.76
C LEU A 394 5.29 11.04 15.04
N ILE A 395 4.07 11.28 15.51
CA ILE A 395 3.20 12.35 14.99
C ILE A 395 3.84 13.72 15.24
N ALA A 396 4.33 13.96 16.46
CA ALA A 396 5.03 15.18 16.81
C ALA A 396 6.30 15.38 15.95
N GLY A 397 7.10 14.33 15.76
CA GLY A 397 8.27 14.38 14.89
C GLY A 397 7.94 14.66 13.41
N ALA A 398 6.84 14.10 12.89
CA ALA A 398 6.40 14.40 11.53
C ALA A 398 5.93 15.84 11.36
N TRP A 399 5.17 16.35 12.32
CA TRP A 399 4.77 17.75 12.35
C TRP A 399 5.98 18.69 12.44
N ALA A 400 6.90 18.40 13.36
CA ALA A 400 8.15 19.15 13.51
C ALA A 400 8.95 19.16 12.21
N SER A 401 9.04 18.03 11.50
CA SER A 401 9.72 17.94 10.21
C SER A 401 9.12 18.86 9.15
N MET A 402 7.79 18.90 9.05
CA MET A 402 7.11 19.78 8.07
C MET A 402 7.29 21.26 8.42
N MET A 403 7.19 21.59 9.71
CA MET A 403 7.26 22.97 10.19
C MET A 403 8.68 23.53 10.19
N SER A 404 9.70 22.72 10.50
CA SER A 404 11.10 23.17 10.51
C SER A 404 11.63 23.43 9.11
N LEU A 405 11.20 22.61 8.14
CA LEU A 405 11.69 22.70 6.76
C LEU A 405 10.96 23.78 5.97
N GLY A 406 9.64 23.89 6.08
CA GLY A 406 8.85 24.88 5.36
C GLY A 406 8.92 24.75 3.83
N GLU A 407 8.08 25.50 3.11
CA GLU A 407 7.98 25.36 1.64
C GLU A 407 9.20 25.91 0.89
N GLU A 408 9.78 27.01 1.38
CA GLU A 408 10.93 27.70 0.79
C GLU A 408 12.29 27.23 1.34
N GLY A 409 12.29 26.39 2.39
CA GLY A 409 13.51 25.85 3.01
C GLY A 409 13.99 24.55 2.36
N ASP A 410 14.52 23.61 3.17
CA ASP A 410 15.28 22.48 2.61
C ASP A 410 14.46 21.49 1.77
N TYR A 411 13.13 21.52 1.75
CA TYR A 411 12.37 20.68 0.82
C TYR A 411 12.73 20.96 -0.64
N LEU A 412 12.87 22.24 -1.00
CA LEU A 412 13.25 22.65 -2.35
C LEU A 412 14.70 22.25 -2.66
N SER A 413 15.62 22.49 -1.72
CA SER A 413 17.03 22.11 -1.81
C SER A 413 17.24 20.59 -1.93
N HIS A 414 16.52 19.80 -1.13
CA HIS A 414 16.55 18.34 -1.21
C HIS A 414 15.96 17.82 -2.52
N CYS A 415 14.90 18.45 -3.03
CA CYS A 415 14.35 18.12 -4.34
C CYS A 415 15.36 18.39 -5.46
N ILE A 416 16.02 19.56 -5.45
CA ILE A 416 17.10 19.89 -6.42
C ILE A 416 18.20 18.82 -6.38
N LEU A 417 18.68 18.45 -5.20
CA LEU A 417 19.72 17.41 -5.06
C LEU A 417 19.25 16.03 -5.55
N THR A 418 18.00 15.66 -5.28
CA THR A 418 17.42 14.39 -5.72
C THR A 418 17.32 14.35 -7.26
N PHE A 419 16.82 15.41 -7.88
CA PHE A 419 16.67 15.48 -9.34
C PHE A 419 18.01 15.61 -10.08
N CYS A 420 18.94 16.45 -9.61
CA CYS A 420 20.28 16.58 -10.21
C CYS A 420 21.04 15.25 -10.20
N ARG A 421 20.85 14.39 -9.20
CA ARG A 421 21.46 13.05 -9.11
C ARG A 421 20.82 12.03 -10.06
N VAL A 422 19.51 12.12 -10.30
CA VAL A 422 18.79 11.24 -11.24
C VAL A 422 19.09 11.64 -12.69
N LEU A 423 19.11 12.95 -12.98
CA LEU A 423 19.32 13.50 -14.33
C LEU A 423 20.80 13.64 -14.73
N GLY A 424 21.73 13.71 -13.78
CA GLY A 424 23.17 13.68 -14.06
C GLY A 424 23.67 12.40 -14.74
N LYS A 425 22.81 11.37 -14.84
CA LYS A 425 23.04 10.17 -15.67
C LYS A 425 22.52 10.29 -17.10
N HIS A 426 21.72 11.31 -17.43
CA HIS A 426 21.06 11.46 -18.73
C HIS A 426 21.20 12.83 -19.42
N GLN A 427 21.81 13.85 -18.80
CA GLN A 427 22.08 15.13 -19.45
C GLN A 427 23.49 15.66 -19.15
N THR A 428 24.44 15.35 -20.03
CA THR A 428 25.55 16.26 -20.33
C THR A 428 24.97 17.44 -21.10
N ASN A 429 24.60 18.55 -20.45
CA ASN A 429 24.57 19.90 -21.08
C ASN A 429 24.13 21.07 -20.18
N TYR A 430 23.85 20.87 -18.88
CA TYR A 430 23.74 22.01 -17.96
C TYR A 430 24.90 21.98 -16.98
N GLY A 431 25.75 23.01 -17.07
CA GLY A 431 27.05 23.07 -16.43
C GLY A 431 26.95 22.97 -14.91
N CYS A 432 27.36 21.84 -14.35
CA CYS A 432 28.01 21.82 -13.05
C CYS A 432 28.91 20.58 -12.90
N VAL A 433 30.19 20.86 -12.64
CA VAL A 433 31.25 19.99 -12.10
C VAL A 433 31.90 18.98 -13.07
N LYS A 434 33.21 19.21 -13.33
CA LYS A 434 34.13 18.29 -14.01
C LYS A 434 34.38 17.03 -13.17
N THR A 435 34.31 15.87 -13.79
CA THR A 435 34.67 14.57 -13.21
C THR A 435 36.16 14.27 -13.46
N ASN A 436 36.93 14.00 -12.40
CA ASN A 436 38.20 13.27 -12.51
C ASN A 436 37.93 11.80 -12.18
N THR A 437 38.21 10.92 -13.13
CA THR A 437 38.08 9.48 -13.00
C THR A 437 39.46 8.83 -12.94
N GLU A 438 39.91 8.44 -11.75
CA GLU A 438 40.95 7.41 -11.62
C GLU A 438 40.28 6.06 -11.42
N ARG A 439 40.59 5.11 -12.32
CA ARG A 439 40.15 3.71 -12.24
C ARG A 439 41.19 2.91 -11.48
N ASP A 440 40.81 2.36 -10.33
CA ASP A 440 41.56 1.27 -9.73
C ASP A 440 40.95 -0.09 -10.16
N LYS A 441 41.82 -0.98 -10.64
CA LYS A 441 41.43 -2.25 -11.27
C LYS A 441 41.39 -3.35 -10.21
N GLY A 442 40.19 -3.86 -9.91
CA GLY A 442 40.05 -5.20 -9.31
C GLY A 442 39.05 -5.35 -8.17
N ASN A 443 37.76 -5.01 -8.37
CA ASN A 443 36.67 -5.66 -7.63
C ASN A 443 35.33 -5.41 -8.33
N SER A 444 34.58 -6.46 -8.66
CA SER A 444 33.27 -6.39 -9.32
C SER A 444 32.13 -6.11 -8.32
N ARG A 445 32.28 -5.04 -7.53
CA ARG A 445 31.20 -4.42 -6.76
C ARG A 445 31.20 -2.92 -7.06
N VAL A 446 30.16 -2.45 -7.72
CA VAL A 446 29.94 -1.02 -7.92
C VAL A 446 29.39 -0.45 -6.61
N VAL A 447 30.28 0.11 -5.80
CA VAL A 447 29.92 0.95 -4.65
C VAL A 447 30.01 2.40 -5.12
N TYR A 448 28.88 3.11 -5.15
CA TYR A 448 28.88 4.54 -5.44
C TYR A 448 29.07 5.30 -4.13
N SER A 449 30.13 6.10 -4.03
CA SER A 449 30.39 7.04 -2.93
C SER A 449 30.77 8.38 -3.54
N TRP A 450 30.03 9.45 -3.23
CA TRP A 450 30.32 10.79 -3.78
C TRP A 450 30.12 11.91 -2.75
N LYS A 451 31.16 12.76 -2.61
CA LYS A 451 31.17 13.96 -1.77
C LYS A 451 30.85 15.17 -2.63
N ALA A 452 29.74 15.87 -2.35
CA ALA A 452 29.55 17.23 -2.84
C ALA A 452 29.96 18.19 -1.72
N ARG A 453 30.77 19.20 -2.05
CA ARG A 453 31.11 20.32 -1.17
C ARG A 453 30.37 21.55 -1.69
N TYR A 454 29.44 22.07 -0.91
CA TYR A 454 28.95 23.44 -0.98
C TYR A 454 28.89 23.96 0.45
N ASP A 455 29.24 25.24 0.63
CA ASP A 455 29.54 25.84 1.92
C ASP A 455 28.52 25.47 3.01
N ASN A 456 29.03 24.82 4.06
CA ASN A 456 28.38 24.41 5.30
C ASN A 456 27.29 23.32 5.29
N CYS A 457 27.06 22.55 4.22
CA CYS A 457 26.21 21.36 4.33
C CYS A 457 26.69 20.17 3.49
N SER A 458 27.17 19.11 4.16
CA SER A 458 27.63 17.86 3.52
C SER A 458 26.56 16.77 3.64
N ILE A 459 25.84 16.45 2.56
CA ILE A 459 24.82 15.39 2.54
C ILE A 459 25.21 14.25 1.59
N TRP A 460 25.40 13.06 2.17
CA TRP A 460 25.77 11.81 1.49
C TRP A 460 24.53 10.91 1.28
N ILE A 461 24.29 10.43 0.04
CA ILE A 461 23.31 9.36 -0.28
C ILE A 461 24.04 8.09 -0.64
#